data_AF-A0A520HKK3-F1
#
_entry.id   AF-A0A520HKK3-F1
#
_cell.length_a   1.000
_cell.length_b   1.000
_cell.length_c   1.000
_cell.angle_alpha   90.00
_cell.angle_beta   90.00
_cell.angle_gamma   90.00
#
_symmetry.space_group_name_H-M   'P 1'
#
loop_
_entity.id
_entity.type
_entity.pdbx_description
1 polymer ?
#
loop_
_entity_poly.entity_id
_entity_poly.type
_entity_poly.pdbx_seq_one_letter_code
_entity_poly.pdbx_strand_id
1 'polypeptide(L)'
;MAAFTLGEATTMALGRMAPAQGPRRAAPRPSHHTGAPVRRDSMEAGTFEDLFFAIPVKGEPDRMLRAARAALDAGRRLKRAVRAEARDLSASERALAAMTAGAVRVFEEICTLARLNAGRVFPSYDWLAEATALGRATVARALAVLEGAGFLVRQRRFKRVEGEGPRYAQTSNVYRPVLPQRMLDLLPR
;
A
#
# COMPACT_ATOMS: atom_id res chain seq x y z
N MET A 1 -37.24 -37.64 -50.80
CA MET A 1 -37.29 -39.03 -51.33
C MET A 1 -35.97 -39.31 -52.00
N ALA A 2 -35.27 -40.35 -51.54
CA ALA A 2 -34.04 -40.99 -52.07
C ALA A 2 -32.75 -40.11 -52.09
N ALA A 3 -31.78 -40.32 -51.19
CA ALA A 3 -30.82 -41.45 -51.06
C ALA A 3 -29.59 -41.22 -51.97
N PHE A 4 -28.41 -40.92 -51.38
CA PHE A 4 -27.26 -41.84 -51.15
C PHE A 4 -26.51 -42.15 -52.47
N THR A 5 -25.17 -42.19 -52.61
CA THR A 5 -24.10 -42.77 -51.77
C THR A 5 -22.72 -42.50 -52.43
N LEU A 6 -21.65 -42.60 -51.61
CA LEU A 6 -20.29 -43.18 -51.83
C LEU A 6 -19.77 -43.36 -53.28
N GLY A 7 -18.52 -43.12 -53.63
CA GLY A 7 -17.26 -43.05 -52.88
C GLY A 7 -16.09 -43.35 -53.82
N GLU A 8 -14.88 -42.98 -53.39
CA GLU A 8 -13.58 -43.55 -53.79
C GLU A 8 -13.12 -43.41 -55.25
N ALA A 9 -11.98 -42.73 -55.45
CA ALA A 9 -10.75 -43.38 -55.93
C ALA A 9 -9.69 -42.36 -56.42
N THR A 10 -8.60 -42.28 -55.64
CA THR A 10 -7.19 -42.33 -56.06
C THR A 10 -6.55 -41.26 -56.95
N THR A 11 -5.70 -40.45 -56.28
CA THR A 11 -4.25 -40.24 -56.54
C THR A 11 -3.79 -39.73 -57.91
N MET A 12 -3.27 -38.50 -57.92
CA MET A 12 -1.87 -38.17 -58.28
C MET A 12 -1.53 -36.85 -57.57
N ALA A 13 -0.74 -36.84 -56.49
CA ALA A 13 0.72 -36.92 -56.46
C ALA A 13 1.42 -35.62 -56.89
N LEU A 14 2.17 -35.06 -55.93
CA LEU A 14 3.31 -34.13 -56.02
C LEU A 14 3.02 -32.62 -56.13
N GLY A 15 3.11 -31.94 -54.97
CA GLY A 15 3.09 -30.48 -54.92
C GLY A 15 3.42 -29.88 -53.56
N ARG A 16 4.66 -30.04 -53.12
CA ARG A 16 5.37 -29.20 -52.11
C ARG A 16 5.05 -29.45 -50.62
N MET A 17 5.98 -30.19 -50.02
CA MET A 17 6.33 -30.18 -48.61
C MET A 17 6.51 -28.75 -48.08
N ALA A 18 5.68 -28.34 -47.12
CA ALA A 18 6.00 -27.24 -46.22
C ALA A 18 6.75 -27.82 -45.02
N PRO A 19 7.90 -27.26 -44.60
CA PRO A 19 8.53 -27.70 -43.36
C PRO A 19 7.66 -27.25 -42.19
N ALA A 20 7.20 -28.21 -41.39
CA ALA A 20 6.62 -27.96 -40.08
C ALA A 20 7.66 -27.23 -39.22
N GLN A 21 7.43 -25.96 -38.95
CA GLN A 21 8.21 -25.18 -37.99
C GLN A 21 7.97 -25.79 -36.61
N GLY A 22 8.95 -26.55 -36.13
CA GLY A 22 8.99 -27.04 -34.75
C GLY A 22 8.86 -25.88 -33.74
N PRO A 23 8.50 -26.18 -32.48
CA PRO A 23 8.20 -25.16 -31.50
C PRO A 23 9.43 -24.27 -31.30
N ARG A 24 9.32 -23.00 -31.74
CA ARG A 24 10.32 -21.98 -31.46
C ARG A 24 10.42 -21.87 -29.95
N ARG A 25 11.51 -22.40 -29.38
CA ARG A 25 11.90 -22.14 -28.00
C ARG A 25 11.88 -20.62 -27.82
N ALA A 26 10.92 -20.13 -27.04
CA ALA A 26 10.86 -18.73 -26.69
C ALA A 26 12.22 -18.36 -26.09
N ALA A 27 12.90 -17.39 -26.70
CA ALA A 27 14.09 -16.82 -26.10
C ALA A 27 13.75 -16.43 -24.65
N PRO A 28 14.62 -16.71 -23.67
CA PRO A 28 14.38 -16.27 -22.30
C PRO A 28 14.13 -14.77 -22.35
N ARG A 29 12.95 -14.34 -21.90
CA ARG A 29 12.67 -12.91 -21.67
C ARG A 29 13.82 -12.39 -20.81
N PRO A 30 14.41 -11.22 -21.11
CA PRO A 30 15.41 -10.65 -20.22
C PRO A 30 14.77 -10.62 -18.84
N SER A 31 15.39 -11.30 -17.87
CA SER A 31 14.99 -11.17 -16.49
C SER A 31 15.11 -9.69 -16.17
N HIS A 32 13.97 -8.99 -16.04
CA HIS A 32 13.98 -7.65 -15.50
C HIS A 32 14.59 -7.77 -14.12
N HIS A 33 15.89 -7.49 -14.01
CA HIS A 33 16.57 -7.36 -12.75
C HIS A 33 15.87 -6.22 -12.01
N THR A 34 14.81 -6.53 -11.27
CA THR A 34 14.32 -5.67 -10.19
C THR A 34 15.20 -5.90 -8.97
N GLY A 35 16.52 -6.09 -9.18
CA GLY A 35 17.59 -5.97 -8.18
C GLY A 35 17.71 -4.53 -7.69
N ALA A 36 16.59 -3.81 -7.62
CA ALA A 36 16.46 -2.45 -7.24
C ALA A 36 16.59 -2.42 -5.71
N PRO A 37 17.72 -1.96 -5.19
CA PRO A 37 17.90 -1.80 -3.74
C PRO A 37 16.97 -0.72 -3.16
N VAL A 38 16.23 -0.04 -4.04
CA VAL A 38 15.31 1.05 -3.78
C VAL A 38 13.99 0.77 -4.49
N ARG A 39 12.88 0.89 -3.76
CA ARG A 39 11.54 0.69 -4.31
C ARG A 39 11.11 1.87 -5.18
N ARG A 40 10.26 1.59 -6.16
CA ARG A 40 9.61 2.60 -7.00
C ARG A 40 8.96 3.70 -6.14
N ASP A 41 9.06 4.93 -6.64
CA ASP A 41 8.54 6.16 -6.03
C ASP A 41 9.19 6.52 -4.68
N SER A 42 10.35 5.93 -4.35
CA SER A 42 11.17 6.40 -3.22
C SER A 42 11.94 7.66 -3.62
N MET A 43 12.10 8.59 -2.68
CA MET A 43 12.88 9.81 -2.86
C MET A 43 14.16 9.78 -2.04
N GLU A 44 15.16 10.56 -2.43
CA GLU A 44 16.44 10.58 -1.74
C GLU A 44 16.32 11.26 -0.37
N ALA A 45 16.90 10.64 0.65
CA ALA A 45 16.93 11.17 2.00
C ALA A 45 17.74 12.47 2.05
N GLY A 46 17.17 13.52 2.64
CA GLY A 46 17.76 14.84 2.82
C GLY A 46 17.41 15.84 1.72
N THR A 47 16.59 15.46 0.73
CA THR A 47 16.31 16.31 -0.45
C THR A 47 14.94 16.98 -0.43
N PHE A 48 13.95 16.41 0.24
CA PHE A 48 12.55 16.86 0.14
C PHE A 48 11.87 17.04 1.49
N GLU A 49 12.50 16.56 2.56
CA GLU A 49 11.83 16.38 3.84
C GLU A 49 11.41 17.70 4.49
N ASP A 50 12.17 18.77 4.29
CA ASP A 50 11.82 20.09 4.84
C ASP A 50 10.51 20.65 4.24
N LEU A 51 10.18 20.29 2.99
CA LEU A 51 8.89 20.62 2.36
C LEU A 51 7.78 19.63 2.74
N PHE A 52 8.17 18.42 3.13
CA PHE A 52 7.23 17.37 3.52
C PHE A 52 6.70 17.58 4.94
N PHE A 53 7.58 17.93 5.87
CA PHE A 53 7.26 18.11 7.27
C PHE A 53 6.33 19.31 7.51
N ALA A 54 5.49 19.18 8.52
CA ALA A 54 4.68 20.27 9.05
C ALA A 54 4.88 20.30 10.56
N ILE A 55 5.29 21.44 11.09
CA ILE A 55 5.45 21.62 12.54
C ILE A 55 4.04 21.62 13.14
N PRO A 56 3.68 20.64 14.00
CA PRO A 56 2.35 20.58 14.56
C PRO A 56 2.13 21.75 15.52
N VAL A 57 0.94 22.36 15.46
CA VAL A 57 0.55 23.38 16.44
C VAL A 57 0.20 22.71 17.78
N LYS A 58 0.18 23.50 18.85
CA LYS A 58 -0.14 22.99 20.19
C LYS A 58 -1.48 22.23 20.20
N GLY A 59 -1.45 21.01 20.75
CA GLY A 59 -2.61 20.13 20.86
C GLY A 59 -3.14 19.54 19.55
N GLU A 60 -2.51 19.82 18.40
CA GLU A 60 -2.89 19.24 17.12
C GLU A 60 -2.73 17.72 17.09
N PRO A 61 -1.60 17.12 17.55
CA PRO A 61 -1.46 15.67 17.59
C PRO A 61 -2.54 14.99 18.46
N ASP A 62 -2.94 15.63 19.57
CA ASP A 62 -4.00 15.11 20.45
C ASP A 62 -5.38 15.17 19.79
N ARG A 63 -5.66 16.21 18.98
CA ARG A 63 -6.89 16.29 18.17
C ARG A 63 -6.90 15.21 17.09
N MET A 64 -5.78 15.00 16.40
CA MET A 64 -5.64 13.93 15.40
C MET A 64 -5.85 12.56 16.03
N LEU A 65 -5.23 12.28 17.18
CA LEU A 65 -5.40 11.01 17.89
C LEU A 65 -6.85 10.78 18.34
N ARG A 66 -7.52 11.81 18.86
CA ARG A 66 -8.96 11.73 19.19
C ARG A 66 -9.81 11.41 17.97
N ALA A 67 -9.56 12.05 16.83
CA ALA A 67 -10.25 11.75 15.59
C ALA A 67 -10.01 10.31 15.11
N ALA A 68 -8.78 9.79 15.22
CA ALA A 68 -8.48 8.40 14.87
C ALA A 68 -9.21 7.38 15.78
N ARG A 69 -9.34 7.68 17.08
CA ARG A 69 -10.13 6.87 18.03
C ARG A 69 -11.62 6.91 17.68
N ALA A 70 -12.17 8.10 17.40
CA ALA A 70 -13.55 8.25 16.94
C ALA A 70 -13.81 7.50 15.63
N ALA A 71 -12.84 7.50 14.70
CA ALA A 71 -12.91 6.77 13.44
C ALA A 71 -12.96 5.25 13.65
N LEU A 72 -12.18 4.71 14.59
CA LEU A 72 -12.25 3.29 14.96
C LEU A 72 -13.64 2.91 15.47
N ASP A 73 -14.24 3.73 16.34
CA ASP A 73 -15.56 3.45 16.89
C ASP A 73 -16.67 3.63 15.85
N ALA A 74 -16.57 4.63 14.98
CA ALA A 74 -17.46 4.78 13.83
C ALA A 74 -17.38 3.57 12.89
N GLY A 75 -16.17 3.11 12.56
CA GLY A 75 -15.95 1.90 11.76
C GLY A 75 -16.55 0.63 12.38
N ARG A 76 -16.48 0.49 13.71
CA ARG A 76 -17.13 -0.61 14.44
C ARG A 76 -18.66 -0.54 14.35
N ARG A 77 -19.25 0.66 14.47
CA ARG A 77 -20.70 0.86 14.31
C ARG A 77 -21.14 0.51 12.88
N LEU A 78 -20.42 0.98 11.87
CA LEU A 78 -20.68 0.67 10.46
C LEU A 78 -20.68 -0.85 10.21
N LYS A 79 -19.68 -1.58 10.72
CA LYS A 79 -19.62 -3.05 10.61
C LYS A 79 -20.82 -3.76 11.23
N ARG A 80 -21.37 -3.23 12.34
CA ARG A 80 -22.57 -3.78 12.98
C ARG A 80 -23.82 -3.50 12.14
N ALA A 81 -23.97 -2.27 11.67
CA ALA A 81 -25.10 -1.87 10.80
C ALA A 81 -25.14 -2.71 9.51
N VAL A 82 -24.02 -2.91 8.83
CA VAL A 82 -23.94 -3.78 7.62
C VAL A 82 -24.46 -5.19 7.89
N ARG A 83 -24.12 -5.76 9.05
CA ARG A 83 -24.57 -7.12 9.43
C ARG A 83 -26.06 -7.18 9.76
N ALA A 84 -26.62 -6.10 10.29
CA ALA A 84 -28.02 -6.04 10.70
C ALA A 84 -28.95 -5.65 9.53
N GLU A 85 -28.51 -4.75 8.67
CA GLU A 85 -29.33 -4.06 7.66
C GLU A 85 -28.99 -4.46 6.22
N ALA A 86 -28.00 -5.35 6.01
CA ALA A 86 -27.54 -5.81 4.68
C ALA A 86 -27.21 -4.67 3.71
N ARG A 87 -26.69 -3.57 4.26
CA ARG A 87 -26.36 -2.33 3.55
C ARG A 87 -24.94 -2.36 2.96
N ASP A 88 -24.77 -1.74 1.79
CA ASP A 88 -23.45 -1.45 1.23
C ASP A 88 -22.78 -0.22 1.85
N LEU A 89 -21.44 -0.27 1.96
CA LEU A 89 -20.63 0.83 2.48
C LEU A 89 -20.04 1.67 1.33
N SER A 90 -20.12 2.99 1.48
CA SER A 90 -19.38 3.91 0.61
C SER A 90 -17.87 3.71 0.75
N ALA A 91 -17.07 4.28 -0.17
CA ALA A 91 -15.62 4.17 -0.11
C ALA A 91 -15.04 4.73 1.21
N SER A 92 -15.53 5.87 1.68
CA SER A 92 -15.11 6.49 2.94
C SER A 92 -15.51 5.65 4.15
N GLU A 93 -16.71 5.05 4.12
CA GLU A 93 -17.17 4.18 5.19
C GLU A 93 -16.39 2.87 5.26
N ARG A 94 -16.01 2.31 4.10
CA ARG A 94 -15.09 1.15 4.05
C ARG A 94 -13.73 1.49 4.65
N ALA A 95 -13.20 2.68 4.41
CA ALA A 95 -11.96 3.13 5.01
C ALA A 95 -12.07 3.27 6.55
N LEU A 96 -13.17 3.83 7.08
CA LEU A 96 -13.43 3.84 8.52
C LEU A 96 -13.57 2.43 9.08
N ALA A 97 -14.32 1.57 8.40
CA ALA A 97 -14.49 0.18 8.80
C ALA A 97 -13.14 -0.58 8.81
N ALA A 98 -12.18 -0.21 7.96
CA ALA A 98 -10.85 -0.82 7.96
C ALA A 98 -10.00 -0.43 9.18
N MET A 99 -10.34 0.64 9.92
CA MET A 99 -9.63 1.06 11.12
C MET A 99 -9.58 -0.06 12.16
N THR A 100 -8.42 -0.17 12.83
CA THR A 100 -8.17 -1.17 13.87
C THR A 100 -7.53 -0.53 15.09
N ALA A 101 -7.59 -1.22 16.24
CA ALA A 101 -6.87 -0.78 17.44
C ALA A 101 -5.35 -0.70 17.22
N GLY A 102 -4.79 -1.62 16.41
CA GLY A 102 -3.37 -1.59 16.02
C GLY A 102 -3.03 -0.35 15.18
N ALA A 103 -3.92 0.05 14.26
CA ALA A 103 -3.74 1.29 13.49
C ALA A 103 -3.73 2.52 14.39
N VAL A 104 -4.68 2.62 15.34
CA VAL A 104 -4.72 3.73 16.31
C VAL A 104 -3.45 3.75 17.17
N ARG A 105 -2.95 2.60 17.63
CA ARG A 105 -1.73 2.51 18.44
C ARG A 105 -0.47 2.95 17.68
N VAL A 106 -0.34 2.55 16.41
CA VAL A 106 0.75 3.05 15.54
C VAL A 106 0.62 4.55 15.30
N PHE A 107 -0.60 5.04 15.10
CA PHE A 107 -0.84 6.46 14.89
C PHE A 107 -0.53 7.32 16.13
N GLU A 108 -0.80 6.80 17.32
CA GLU A 108 -0.45 7.42 18.60
C GLU A 108 1.06 7.63 18.74
N GLU A 109 1.86 6.62 18.38
CA GLU A 109 3.33 6.72 18.35
C GLU A 109 3.79 7.77 17.31
N ILE A 110 3.23 7.76 16.11
CA ILE A 110 3.53 8.77 15.07
C ILE A 110 3.20 10.19 15.55
N CYS A 111 2.05 10.38 16.19
CA CYS A 111 1.65 11.68 16.76
C CYS A 111 2.60 12.12 17.88
N THR A 112 3.04 11.17 18.71
CA THR A 112 4.02 11.43 19.77
C THR A 112 5.35 11.88 19.19
N LEU A 113 5.87 11.17 18.18
CA LEU A 113 7.09 11.54 17.48
C LEU A 113 6.95 12.90 16.77
N ALA A 114 5.80 13.19 16.15
CA ALA A 114 5.54 14.48 15.51
C ALA A 114 5.62 15.63 16.52
N ARG A 115 5.02 15.44 17.70
CA ARG A 115 5.07 16.42 18.80
C ARG A 115 6.50 16.63 19.30
N LEU A 116 7.24 15.55 19.53
CA LEU A 116 8.59 15.62 20.12
C LEU A 116 9.64 16.15 19.15
N ASN A 117 9.47 15.92 17.85
CA ASN A 117 10.48 16.21 16.83
C ASN A 117 10.05 17.33 15.87
N ALA A 118 9.17 18.24 16.29
CA ALA A 118 8.68 19.34 15.47
C ALA A 118 8.20 18.90 14.07
N GLY A 119 7.47 17.79 14.01
CA GLY A 119 6.96 17.19 12.77
C GLY A 119 7.94 16.32 12.00
N ARG A 120 9.22 16.28 12.38
CA ARG A 120 10.26 15.46 11.73
C ARG A 120 10.13 13.98 12.13
N VAL A 121 9.27 13.23 11.45
CA VAL A 121 8.94 11.83 11.79
C VAL A 121 9.44 10.84 10.73
N PHE A 122 10.43 10.04 11.09
CA PHE A 122 11.03 9.01 10.21
C PHE A 122 11.38 7.68 10.92
N PRO A 123 10.52 7.14 11.82
CA PRO A 123 10.79 5.88 12.50
C PRO A 123 10.90 4.72 11.50
N SER A 124 11.74 3.74 11.82
CA SER A 124 11.78 2.48 11.07
C SER A 124 10.54 1.62 11.39
N TYR A 125 10.29 0.60 10.57
CA TYR A 125 9.23 -0.36 10.88
C TYR A 125 9.53 -1.13 12.16
N ASP A 126 10.81 -1.36 12.45
CA ASP A 126 11.26 -2.08 13.64
C ASP A 126 11.10 -1.21 14.89
N TRP A 127 11.40 0.10 14.81
CA TRP A 127 11.08 1.06 15.87
C TRP A 127 9.59 1.05 16.20
N LEU A 128 8.73 1.17 15.18
CA LEU A 128 7.28 1.16 15.40
C LEU A 128 6.81 -0.17 15.99
N ALA A 129 7.39 -1.29 15.57
CA ALA A 129 7.05 -2.61 16.10
C ALA A 129 7.38 -2.71 17.60
N GLU A 130 8.57 -2.27 17.98
CA GLU A 130 9.05 -2.23 19.36
C GLU A 130 8.21 -1.28 20.22
N ALA A 131 8.11 -0.01 19.82
CA ALA A 131 7.38 1.03 20.56
C ALA A 131 5.89 0.70 20.76
N THR A 132 5.27 0.01 19.80
CA THR A 132 3.86 -0.36 19.88
C THR A 132 3.62 -1.78 20.40
N ALA A 133 4.67 -2.57 20.66
CA ALA A 133 4.58 -4.00 20.96
C ALA A 133 3.71 -4.77 19.94
N LEU A 134 3.81 -4.40 18.66
CA LEU A 134 3.10 -5.05 17.55
C LEU A 134 4.11 -5.75 16.63
N GLY A 135 3.69 -6.87 16.04
CA GLY A 135 4.49 -7.50 14.99
C GLY A 135 4.67 -6.59 13.77
N ARG A 136 5.82 -6.66 13.11
CA ARG A 136 6.17 -5.85 11.92
C ARG A 136 5.12 -5.91 10.80
N ALA A 137 4.52 -7.09 10.58
CA ALA A 137 3.44 -7.26 9.61
C ALA A 137 2.14 -6.53 10.01
N THR A 138 1.88 -6.39 11.31
CA THR A 138 0.75 -5.62 11.84
C THR A 138 1.02 -4.12 11.70
N VAL A 139 2.24 -3.66 11.97
CA VAL A 139 2.64 -2.27 11.68
C VAL A 139 2.47 -1.94 10.20
N ALA A 140 2.92 -2.82 9.30
CA ALA A 140 2.74 -2.63 7.86
C ALA A 140 1.27 -2.46 7.45
N ARG A 141 0.38 -3.31 7.98
CA ARG A 141 -1.06 -3.23 7.75
C ARG A 141 -1.68 -1.97 8.37
N ALA A 142 -1.28 -1.62 9.59
CA ALA A 142 -1.71 -0.41 10.28
C ALA A 142 -1.39 0.85 9.48
N LEU A 143 -0.16 0.98 8.97
CA LEU A 143 0.24 2.11 8.12
C LEU A 143 -0.60 2.20 6.84
N ALA A 144 -0.85 1.08 6.18
CA ALA A 144 -1.70 1.04 4.99
C ALA A 144 -3.16 1.44 5.28
N VAL A 145 -3.71 1.00 6.42
CA VAL A 145 -5.05 1.40 6.88
C VAL A 145 -5.11 2.90 7.18
N LEU A 146 -4.10 3.45 7.86
CA LEU A 146 -4.03 4.89 8.17
C LEU A 146 -3.92 5.74 6.89
N GLU A 147 -3.11 5.31 5.91
CA GLU A 147 -3.03 5.95 4.60
C GLU A 147 -4.38 5.89 3.86
N GLY A 148 -5.03 4.72 3.84
CA GLY A 148 -6.34 4.54 3.21
C GLY A 148 -7.46 5.36 3.85
N ALA A 149 -7.38 5.58 5.16
CA ALA A 149 -8.28 6.47 5.90
C ALA A 149 -7.84 7.95 5.87
N GLY A 150 -6.71 8.28 5.23
CA GLY A 150 -6.23 9.66 5.10
C GLY A 150 -5.67 10.28 6.37
N PHE A 151 -5.47 9.51 7.44
CA PHE A 151 -4.82 9.98 8.67
C PHE A 151 -3.30 10.15 8.52
N LEU A 152 -2.72 9.57 7.46
CA LEU A 152 -1.28 9.49 7.30
C LEU A 152 -0.88 9.71 5.86
N VAL A 153 0.10 10.59 5.66
CA VAL A 153 0.86 10.66 4.41
C VAL A 153 2.21 10.00 4.67
N ARG A 154 2.63 9.10 3.78
CA ARG A 154 3.92 8.41 3.87
C ARG A 154 4.67 8.56 2.57
N GLN A 155 5.96 8.84 2.67
CA GLN A 155 6.86 8.86 1.54
C GLN A 155 8.06 7.94 1.81
N ARG A 156 8.35 7.06 0.85
CA ARG A 156 9.47 6.13 0.93
C ARG A 156 10.78 6.86 0.64
N ARG A 157 11.84 6.45 1.32
CA ARG A 157 13.15 7.09 1.23
C ARG A 157 14.27 6.12 0.92
N PHE A 158 15.28 6.58 0.20
CA PHE A 158 16.54 5.87 0.02
C PHE A 158 17.73 6.76 0.35
N LYS A 159 18.89 6.16 0.59
CA LYS A 159 20.16 6.88 0.77
C LYS A 159 21.25 6.23 -0.07
N ARG A 160 22.28 6.99 -0.42
CA ARG A 160 23.50 6.45 -1.00
C ARG A 160 24.26 5.61 0.03
N VAL A 161 24.89 4.53 -0.42
CA VAL A 161 25.72 3.65 0.40
C VAL A 161 27.08 3.50 -0.27
N GLU A 162 28.15 3.53 0.52
CA GLU A 162 29.52 3.33 0.05
C GLU A 162 29.90 1.83 0.11
N GLY A 163 30.81 1.41 -0.78
CA GLY A 163 31.35 0.04 -0.82
C GLY A 163 31.06 -0.72 -2.11
N GLU A 164 31.54 -1.97 -2.17
CA GLU A 164 31.27 -2.90 -3.27
C GLU A 164 29.84 -3.43 -3.18
N GLY A 165 28.94 -2.94 -4.04
CA GLY A 165 27.53 -3.33 -4.04
C GLY A 165 26.59 -2.27 -4.61
N PRO A 166 25.27 -2.39 -4.37
CA PRO A 166 24.30 -1.41 -4.83
C PRO A 166 24.59 -0.03 -4.22
N ARG A 167 24.72 0.99 -5.08
CA ARG A 167 25.06 2.37 -4.68
C ARG A 167 24.02 3.06 -3.79
N TYR A 168 22.81 2.51 -3.71
CA TYR A 168 21.70 3.05 -2.96
C TYR A 168 21.05 1.96 -2.12
N ALA A 169 20.47 2.32 -0.98
CA ALA A 169 19.67 1.42 -0.16
C ALA A 169 18.42 2.11 0.38
N GLN A 170 17.33 1.35 0.51
CA GLN A 170 16.14 1.82 1.20
C GLN A 170 16.48 2.21 2.65
N THR A 171 15.92 3.32 3.11
CA THR A 171 16.00 3.75 4.51
C THR A 171 14.60 3.90 5.11
N SER A 172 14.51 4.41 6.35
CA SER A 172 13.22 4.62 7.00
C SER A 172 12.37 5.60 6.20
N ASN A 173 11.08 5.31 6.12
CA ASN A 173 10.14 6.21 5.46
C ASN A 173 9.95 7.46 6.29
N VAL A 174 9.44 8.50 5.65
CA VAL A 174 8.96 9.70 6.33
C VAL A 174 7.44 9.66 6.42
N TYR A 175 6.93 10.18 7.53
CA TYR A 175 5.52 10.13 7.91
C TYR A 175 5.04 11.51 8.30
N ARG A 176 3.83 11.86 7.86
CA ARG A 176 3.14 13.06 8.30
C ARG A 176 1.73 12.69 8.76
N PRO A 177 1.41 12.81 10.06
CA PRO A 177 0.03 12.67 10.51
C PRO A 177 -0.79 13.84 9.96
N VAL A 178 -2.00 13.55 9.51
CA VAL A 178 -2.92 14.53 8.92
C VAL A 178 -4.31 14.29 9.49
N LEU A 179 -5.08 15.36 9.66
CA LEU A 179 -6.50 15.26 9.98
C LEU A 179 -7.30 15.12 8.66
N PRO A 180 -7.96 13.99 8.40
CA PRO A 180 -8.65 13.77 7.14
C PRO A 180 -9.97 14.55 7.09
N GLN A 181 -9.95 15.73 6.46
CA GLN A 181 -11.13 16.61 6.35
C GLN A 181 -12.36 15.89 5.80
N ARG A 182 -12.17 15.06 4.75
CA ARG A 182 -13.24 14.27 4.12
C ARG A 182 -13.91 13.24 5.04
N MET A 183 -13.25 12.87 6.14
CA MET A 183 -13.79 11.91 7.10
C MET A 183 -14.41 12.58 8.32
N LEU A 184 -14.13 13.87 8.58
CA LEU A 184 -14.66 14.56 9.75
C LEU A 184 -16.19 14.58 9.77
N ASP A 185 -16.82 14.69 8.60
CA ASP A 185 -18.28 14.67 8.47
C ASP A 185 -18.90 13.32 8.86
N LEU A 186 -18.11 12.24 8.86
CA LEU A 186 -18.53 10.89 9.23
C LEU A 186 -18.24 10.58 10.71
N LEU A 187 -17.52 11.45 11.41
CA LEU A 187 -17.21 11.28 12.82
C LEU A 187 -18.28 11.97 13.69
N PRO A 188 -18.59 11.40 14.87
CA PRO A 188 -19.42 12.10 15.84
C PRO A 188 -18.73 13.42 16.24
N ARG A 189 -19.52 14.50 16.33
CA ARG A 189 -19.07 15.84 16.73
C ARG A 189 -18.83 15.93 18.24
#